data_AF-A0A7S1NRY9-F1
#
_entry.id   AF-A0A7S1NRY9-F1
#
_cell.length_a   1.000
_cell.length_b   1.000
_cell.length_c   1.000
_cell.angle_alpha   90.00
_cell.angle_beta   90.00
_cell.angle_gamma   90.00
#
_symmetry.space_group_name_H-M   'P 1'
#
loop_
_entity.id
_entity.type
_entity.pdbx_description
1 polymer ?
#
loop_
_entity_poly.entity_id
_entity_poly.type
_entity_poly.pdbx_seq_one_letter_code
_entity_poly.pdbx_strand_id
1 'polypeptide(L)'
;VPPPSLPERPPSPIVGAVRTDPIPVLAPESKLTSSVVQSLLAKAKKPREPEPPMDTRVVKEWFNSLEGLTEPDKWTIDTLTAIAKDAKENVREIVYAIERRIMQPADSDAKLAAWYLLDSIVKNVGGAFVPKFAENLPKLACRSMQITGANQVKYAKLLRTWAEMSVFPAEVFQRIKEDASRAAAAERDK
;
A
#
# COMPACT_ATOMS: atom_id res chain seq x y z
N VAL A 1 -52.21 -43.90 -9.31
CA VAL A 1 -53.15 -43.06 -10.07
C VAL A 1 -52.73 -43.12 -11.55
N PRO A 2 -53.66 -43.29 -12.50
CA PRO A 2 -53.32 -43.60 -13.90
C PRO A 2 -53.04 -42.35 -14.77
N PRO A 3 -52.48 -42.53 -15.99
CA PRO A 3 -52.56 -41.58 -17.11
C PRO A 3 -53.92 -41.77 -17.85
N PRO A 4 -54.17 -41.22 -19.07
CA PRO A 4 -53.47 -40.19 -19.87
C PRO A 4 -54.39 -38.99 -20.25
N SER A 5 -53.95 -38.09 -21.14
CA SER A 5 -54.73 -37.62 -22.32
C SER A 5 -53.97 -36.63 -23.23
N LEU A 6 -53.74 -37.04 -24.48
CA LEU A 6 -53.69 -36.22 -25.71
C LEU A 6 -55.02 -36.52 -26.47
N PRO A 7 -55.52 -35.76 -27.47
CA PRO A 7 -54.80 -35.07 -28.57
C PRO A 7 -55.34 -33.62 -28.82
N GLU A 8 -55.24 -32.90 -29.96
CA GLU A 8 -54.74 -33.25 -31.31
C GLU A 8 -54.00 -32.10 -32.07
N ARG A 9 -54.64 -31.42 -33.03
CA ARG A 9 -53.95 -30.66 -34.11
C ARG A 9 -54.82 -29.51 -34.73
N PRO A 10 -54.48 -28.82 -35.85
CA PRO A 10 -54.71 -27.37 -36.00
C PRO A 10 -55.73 -27.03 -37.12
N PRO A 11 -55.79 -25.78 -37.65
CA PRO A 11 -54.92 -25.42 -38.79
C PRO A 11 -54.43 -23.95 -38.87
N SER A 12 -53.54 -23.69 -39.83
CA SER A 12 -53.15 -22.38 -40.42
C SER A 12 -53.57 -22.39 -41.91
N PRO A 13 -53.14 -21.48 -42.84
CA PRO A 13 -52.53 -20.15 -42.77
C PRO A 13 -53.61 -19.04 -42.93
N ILE A 14 -53.57 -17.88 -43.61
CA ILE A 14 -52.69 -17.14 -44.58
C ILE A 14 -53.04 -15.62 -44.44
N VAL A 15 -52.34 -14.59 -44.97
CA VAL A 15 -51.11 -14.40 -45.80
C VAL A 15 -50.56 -12.98 -45.55
N GLY A 16 -49.29 -12.70 -45.90
CA GLY A 16 -48.73 -11.34 -45.97
C GLY A 16 -47.33 -11.34 -46.61
N ALA A 17 -47.19 -10.84 -47.83
CA ALA A 17 -46.03 -11.12 -48.67
C ALA A 17 -44.95 -10.01 -48.69
N VAL A 18 -43.70 -10.49 -48.69
CA VAL A 18 -42.41 -9.90 -49.12
C VAL A 18 -42.35 -8.46 -49.67
N ARG A 19 -41.36 -7.70 -49.19
CA ARG A 19 -40.37 -6.87 -49.92
C ARG A 19 -39.40 -6.26 -48.90
N THR A 20 -38.15 -6.73 -48.82
CA THR A 20 -36.96 -6.20 -49.53
C THR A 20 -36.69 -4.72 -49.28
N ASP A 21 -35.66 -4.42 -48.46
CA ASP A 21 -34.57 -3.49 -48.80
C ASP A 21 -33.41 -3.61 -47.78
N PRO A 22 -32.17 -3.23 -48.12
CA PRO A 22 -30.98 -3.49 -47.29
C PRO A 22 -30.79 -2.49 -46.13
N ILE A 23 -30.03 -2.91 -45.11
CA ILE A 23 -29.72 -2.11 -43.91
C ILE A 23 -28.86 -0.88 -44.30
N PRO A 24 -29.30 0.36 -44.05
CA PRO A 24 -28.48 1.54 -44.21
C PRO A 24 -27.59 1.75 -42.97
N VAL A 25 -26.28 1.50 -43.10
CA VAL A 25 -25.30 1.97 -42.12
C VAL A 25 -25.07 3.46 -42.36
N LEU A 26 -25.48 4.31 -41.43
CA LEU A 26 -25.14 5.73 -41.42
C LEU A 26 -24.84 6.23 -39.99
N ALA A 27 -23.99 7.25 -39.88
CA ALA A 27 -23.36 7.66 -38.64
C ALA A 27 -24.32 8.38 -37.65
N PRO A 28 -24.03 8.35 -36.33
CA PRO A 28 -24.89 8.96 -35.31
C PRO A 28 -24.61 10.46 -35.12
N GLU A 29 -25.53 11.32 -35.57
CA GLU A 29 -25.56 12.74 -35.14
C GLU A 29 -26.97 13.22 -34.78
N SER A 30 -27.20 13.45 -33.48
CA SER A 30 -28.16 14.45 -33.00
C SER A 30 -27.70 14.98 -31.63
N LYS A 31 -27.00 16.12 -31.63
CA LYS A 31 -26.46 16.73 -30.41
C LYS A 31 -27.55 17.52 -29.69
N LEU A 32 -27.86 17.17 -28.44
CA LEU A 32 -28.59 18.08 -27.55
C LEU A 32 -28.06 18.03 -26.10
N THR A 33 -26.98 18.79 -25.91
CA THR A 33 -26.65 19.55 -24.69
C THR A 33 -27.11 18.99 -23.33
N SER A 34 -26.19 18.34 -22.61
CA SER A 34 -26.16 18.42 -21.14
C SER A 34 -24.76 18.80 -20.66
N SER A 35 -24.53 20.11 -20.55
CA SER A 35 -23.33 20.68 -19.91
C SER A 35 -23.17 20.20 -18.45
N VAL A 36 -24.28 19.83 -17.80
CA VAL A 36 -24.31 19.26 -16.45
C VAL A 36 -23.64 17.88 -16.41
N VAL A 37 -23.89 17.01 -17.39
CA VAL A 37 -23.25 15.67 -17.47
C VAL A 37 -21.74 15.81 -17.69
N GLN A 38 -21.31 16.74 -18.56
CA GLN A 38 -19.88 17.04 -18.74
C GLN A 38 -19.26 17.63 -17.46
N SER A 39 -19.96 18.51 -16.75
CA SER A 39 -19.50 19.09 -15.48
C SER A 39 -19.39 18.07 -14.33
N LEU A 40 -20.20 17.01 -14.36
CA LEU A 40 -20.10 15.90 -13.41
C LEU A 40 -18.94 14.95 -13.76
N LEU A 41 -18.73 14.65 -15.04
CA LEU A 41 -17.58 13.86 -15.48
C LEU A 41 -16.25 14.60 -15.27
N ALA A 42 -16.22 15.93 -15.42
CA ALA A 42 -15.07 16.78 -15.13
C ALA A 42 -14.69 16.83 -13.63
N LYS A 43 -15.54 16.34 -12.72
CA LYS A 43 -15.19 16.12 -11.30
C LYS A 43 -14.56 14.74 -11.04
N ALA A 44 -14.57 13.83 -12.01
CA ALA A 44 -13.86 12.57 -11.91
C ALA A 44 -12.39 12.74 -12.34
N LYS A 45 -11.50 12.85 -11.34
CA LYS A 45 -10.03 12.77 -11.51
C LYS A 45 -9.46 13.82 -12.47
N LYS A 46 -9.35 15.06 -11.97
CA LYS A 46 -8.35 16.04 -12.45
C LYS A 46 -7.02 15.27 -12.67
N PRO A 47 -6.31 15.43 -13.80
CA PRO A 47 -4.92 15.00 -13.87
C PRO A 47 -4.21 15.62 -12.69
N ARG A 48 -3.59 14.80 -11.83
CA ARG A 48 -2.76 15.34 -10.77
C ARG A 48 -1.57 15.97 -11.49
N GLU A 49 -1.49 17.29 -11.47
CA GLU A 49 -0.25 17.99 -11.76
C GLU A 49 0.86 17.35 -10.91
N PRO A 50 2.12 17.35 -11.36
CA PRO A 50 3.22 17.11 -10.43
C PRO A 50 3.09 18.19 -9.35
N GLU A 51 2.62 17.77 -8.18
CA GLU A 51 2.61 18.62 -6.99
C GLU A 51 4.07 19.06 -6.79
N PRO A 52 4.36 20.32 -6.43
CA PRO A 52 5.74 20.70 -6.20
C PRO A 52 6.35 19.72 -5.17
N PRO A 53 7.52 19.11 -5.45
CA PRO A 53 8.14 18.16 -4.53
C PRO A 53 8.25 18.84 -3.17
N MET A 54 7.77 18.15 -2.12
CA MET A 54 7.28 18.78 -0.89
C MET A 54 8.13 19.98 -0.45
N ASP A 55 7.47 21.09 -0.06
CA ASP A 55 8.15 22.32 0.36
C ASP A 55 9.33 21.97 1.26
N THR A 56 10.52 22.44 0.86
CA THR A 56 11.80 22.16 1.51
C THR A 56 11.77 22.42 3.03
N ARG A 57 10.87 23.31 3.51
CA ARG A 57 10.57 23.52 4.93
C ARG A 57 9.90 22.31 5.56
N VAL A 58 8.79 21.84 5.00
CA VAL A 58 8.04 20.65 5.46
C VAL A 58 8.92 19.40 5.41
N VAL A 59 9.72 19.24 4.36
CA VAL A 59 10.71 18.14 4.26
C VAL A 59 11.74 18.21 5.39
N LYS A 60 12.29 19.40 5.66
CA LYS A 60 13.27 19.60 6.73
C LYS A 60 12.65 19.41 8.12
N GLU A 61 11.44 19.88 8.35
CA GLU A 61 10.69 19.71 9.59
C GLU A 61 10.39 18.22 9.84
N TRP A 62 9.97 17.48 8.81
CA TRP A 62 9.79 16.02 8.89
C TRP A 62 11.07 15.29 9.28
N PHE A 63 12.22 15.63 8.68
CA PHE A 63 13.52 15.05 9.06
C PHE A 63 13.92 15.43 10.50
N ASN A 64 13.72 16.69 10.91
CA ASN A 64 14.02 17.14 12.27
C ASN A 64 13.16 16.38 13.30
N SER A 65 11.87 16.21 13.05
CA SER A 65 10.96 15.44 13.91
C SER A 65 11.31 13.95 13.96
N LEU A 66 11.84 13.37 12.87
CA LEU A 66 12.37 11.99 12.88
C LEU A 66 13.68 11.87 13.69
N GLU A 67 14.59 12.84 13.60
CA GLU A 67 15.81 12.84 14.43
C GLU A 67 15.50 13.13 15.91
N GLY A 68 14.41 13.87 16.19
CA GLY A 68 13.86 14.10 17.53
C GLY A 68 13.00 12.96 18.09
N LEU A 69 12.64 11.94 17.31
CA LEU A 69 11.81 10.81 17.76
C LEU A 69 12.63 9.85 18.66
N THR A 70 12.78 10.20 19.94
CA THR A 70 13.56 9.45 20.94
C THR A 70 12.76 8.39 21.69
N GLU A 71 11.43 8.46 21.65
CA GLU A 71 10.52 7.50 22.27
C GLU A 71 9.26 7.26 21.42
N PRO A 72 8.45 6.22 21.70
CA PRO A 72 7.28 5.85 20.90
C PRO A 72 6.05 6.80 21.02
N ASP A 73 6.21 8.09 20.74
CA ASP A 73 5.08 9.02 20.68
C ASP A 73 4.16 8.77 19.49
N LYS A 74 2.88 8.46 19.79
CA LYS A 74 1.84 8.26 18.78
C LYS A 74 1.56 9.51 17.97
N TRP A 75 1.55 10.70 18.56
CA TRP A 75 1.16 11.92 17.84
C TRP A 75 2.19 12.31 16.77
N THR A 76 3.48 12.19 17.10
CA THR A 76 4.59 12.38 16.15
C THR A 76 4.58 11.28 15.08
N ILE A 77 4.33 10.02 15.44
CA ILE A 77 4.22 8.92 14.46
C ILE A 77 3.04 9.14 13.49
N ASP A 78 1.85 9.51 13.99
CA ASP A 78 0.68 9.82 13.16
C ASP A 78 1.00 10.99 12.20
N THR A 79 1.58 12.08 12.72
CA THR A 79 1.97 13.29 11.96
C THR A 79 2.99 12.97 10.87
N LEU A 80 4.08 12.27 11.21
CA LEU A 80 5.11 11.86 10.25
C LEU A 80 4.54 10.89 9.19
N THR A 81 3.57 10.04 9.56
CA THR A 81 2.86 9.16 8.62
C THR A 81 1.95 9.94 7.67
N ALA A 82 1.23 10.95 8.17
CA ALA A 82 0.35 11.79 7.36
C ALA A 82 1.16 12.57 6.31
N ILE A 83 2.27 13.20 6.71
CA ILE A 83 3.17 13.87 5.77
C ILE A 83 3.73 12.87 4.74
N ALA A 84 4.21 11.69 5.18
CA ALA A 84 4.71 10.64 4.28
C ALA A 84 3.64 10.08 3.32
N LYS A 85 2.36 10.21 3.65
CA LYS A 85 1.23 9.82 2.80
C LYS A 85 1.04 10.75 1.61
N ASP A 86 1.32 12.04 1.78
CA ASP A 86 1.20 13.04 0.74
C ASP A 86 2.52 13.17 -0.06
N ALA A 87 3.66 12.91 0.58
CA ALA A 87 5.03 12.89 0.06
C ALA A 87 5.36 11.79 -0.99
N LYS A 88 4.42 11.42 -1.87
CA LYS A 88 4.54 10.20 -2.71
C LYS A 88 5.65 10.25 -3.75
N GLU A 89 6.23 11.41 -4.02
CA GLU A 89 7.40 11.59 -4.89
C GLU A 89 8.73 11.48 -4.12
N ASN A 90 8.72 11.64 -2.79
CA ASN A 90 9.90 11.59 -1.91
C ASN A 90 10.05 10.25 -1.15
N VAL A 91 9.51 9.17 -1.72
CA VAL A 91 9.51 7.81 -1.11
C VAL A 91 10.92 7.34 -0.80
N ARG A 92 11.90 7.62 -1.67
CA ARG A 92 13.28 7.15 -1.51
C ARG A 92 13.96 7.84 -0.33
N GLU A 93 13.75 9.14 -0.21
CA GLU A 93 14.34 10.02 0.80
C GLU A 93 13.77 9.72 2.19
N ILE A 94 12.45 9.52 2.28
CA ILE A 94 11.75 9.12 3.50
C ILE A 94 12.20 7.72 3.98
N VAL A 95 12.26 6.74 3.07
CA VAL A 95 12.74 5.39 3.43
C VAL A 95 14.19 5.46 3.90
N TYR A 96 15.08 6.11 3.15
CA TYR A 96 16.49 6.25 3.52
C TYR A 96 16.69 6.93 4.89
N ALA A 97 15.87 7.92 5.23
CA ALA A 97 15.96 8.58 6.54
C ALA A 97 15.52 7.67 7.70
N ILE A 98 14.46 6.87 7.52
CA ILE A 98 13.99 5.89 8.51
C ILE A 98 15.01 4.75 8.66
N GLU A 99 15.55 4.25 7.54
CA GLU A 99 16.65 3.28 7.53
C GLU A 99 17.88 3.81 8.29
N ARG A 100 18.31 5.04 8.00
CA ARG A 100 19.42 5.73 8.69
C ARG A 100 19.16 5.84 10.19
N ARG A 101 17.94 6.21 10.60
CA ARG A 101 17.54 6.31 12.03
C ARG A 101 17.59 4.97 12.75
N ILE A 102 17.12 3.89 12.13
CA ILE A 102 17.19 2.54 12.70
C ILE A 102 18.64 2.04 12.77
N MET A 103 19.46 2.34 11.76
CA MET A 103 20.86 1.93 11.67
C MET A 103 21.80 2.63 12.67
N GLN A 104 21.51 3.90 13.01
CA GLN A 104 22.29 4.69 13.96
C GLN A 104 22.43 4.01 15.35
N PRO A 105 23.50 4.29 16.10
CA PRO A 105 23.52 4.05 17.56
C PRO A 105 22.45 4.92 18.21
N ALA A 106 21.52 4.28 18.92
CA ALA A 106 20.40 4.92 19.62
C ALA A 106 19.81 3.90 20.61
N ASP A 107 19.11 4.40 21.62
CA ASP A 107 18.50 3.58 22.67
C ASP A 107 17.33 2.70 22.16
N SER A 108 16.96 1.71 22.97
CA SER A 108 15.90 0.74 22.66
C SER A 108 14.56 1.40 22.31
N ASP A 109 14.20 2.49 22.98
CA ASP A 109 12.95 3.24 22.76
C ASP A 109 12.97 4.05 21.46
N ALA A 110 14.07 4.76 21.18
CA ALA A 110 14.26 5.50 19.93
C ALA A 110 14.26 4.58 18.70
N LYS A 111 14.89 3.41 18.81
CA LYS A 111 14.84 2.37 17.77
C LYS A 111 13.43 1.81 17.60
N LEU A 112 12.74 1.49 18.69
CA LEU A 112 11.36 0.99 18.62
C LEU A 112 10.40 2.02 18.01
N ALA A 113 10.55 3.30 18.33
CA ALA A 113 9.75 4.38 17.76
C ALA A 113 9.94 4.49 16.23
N ALA A 114 11.18 4.38 15.74
CA ALA A 114 11.46 4.33 14.30
C ALA A 114 10.85 3.09 13.62
N TRP A 115 10.82 1.93 14.29
CA TRP A 115 10.10 0.74 13.79
C TRP A 115 8.58 0.93 13.77
N TYR A 116 8.00 1.65 14.74
CA TYR A 116 6.57 1.99 14.74
C TYR A 116 6.20 3.01 13.66
N LEU A 117 7.10 3.94 13.32
CA LEU A 117 6.90 4.80 12.14
C LEU A 117 6.94 3.99 10.84
N LEU A 118 7.87 3.04 10.72
CA LEU A 118 7.94 2.11 9.57
C LEU A 118 6.64 1.30 9.46
N ASP A 119 6.17 0.71 10.58
CA ASP A 119 4.89 0.00 10.69
C ASP A 119 3.69 0.85 10.24
N SER A 120 3.61 2.09 10.74
CA SER A 120 2.54 3.01 10.42
C SER A 120 2.54 3.41 8.94
N ILE A 121 3.70 3.72 8.34
CA ILE A 121 3.80 4.05 6.91
C ILE A 121 3.44 2.83 6.05
N VAL A 122 3.93 1.64 6.38
CA VAL A 122 3.64 0.41 5.63
C VAL A 122 2.15 0.04 5.69
N LYS A 123 1.50 0.20 6.85
CA LYS A 123 0.05 -0.10 7.01
C LYS A 123 -0.86 0.99 6.43
N ASN A 124 -0.58 2.26 6.68
CA ASN A 124 -1.50 3.37 6.41
C ASN A 124 -1.23 4.10 5.09
N VAL A 125 -0.06 3.90 4.48
CA VAL A 125 0.34 4.50 3.19
C VAL A 125 0.63 3.42 2.14
N GLY A 126 1.41 2.40 2.51
CA GLY A 126 1.71 1.24 1.68
C GLY A 126 2.33 1.61 0.32
N GLY A 127 1.86 0.98 -0.75
CA GLY A 127 2.29 1.29 -2.12
C GLY A 127 3.80 1.15 -2.30
N ALA A 128 4.45 2.17 -2.87
CA ALA A 128 5.89 2.17 -3.17
C ALA A 128 6.81 2.09 -1.94
N PHE A 129 6.32 2.39 -0.73
CA PHE A 129 7.10 2.24 0.50
C PHE A 129 7.41 0.77 0.83
N VAL A 130 6.46 -0.14 0.59
CA VAL A 130 6.60 -1.57 0.97
C VAL A 130 7.76 -2.27 0.24
N PRO A 131 7.85 -2.27 -1.12
CA PRO A 131 8.99 -2.88 -1.79
C PRO A 131 10.30 -2.17 -1.49
N LYS A 132 10.28 -0.85 -1.28
CA LYS A 132 11.49 -0.06 -0.97
C LYS A 132 12.08 -0.40 0.40
N PHE A 133 11.24 -0.58 1.43
CA PHE A 133 11.68 -1.09 2.74
C PHE A 133 12.10 -2.56 2.69
N ALA A 134 11.47 -3.39 1.84
CA ALA A 134 11.79 -4.81 1.72
C ALA A 134 13.27 -5.07 1.33
N GLU A 135 13.87 -4.19 0.51
CA GLU A 135 15.27 -4.27 0.09
C GLU A 135 16.26 -4.32 1.25
N ASN A 136 16.04 -3.52 2.30
CA ASN A 136 16.95 -3.40 3.45
C ASN A 136 16.43 -4.05 4.74
N LEU A 137 15.17 -4.49 4.79
CA LEU A 137 14.53 -4.98 6.01
C LEU A 137 15.35 -6.02 6.83
N PRO A 138 16.04 -7.01 6.21
CA PRO A 138 16.87 -7.96 6.96
C PRO A 138 18.06 -7.31 7.67
N LYS A 139 18.71 -6.34 7.03
CA LYS A 139 19.82 -5.55 7.58
C LYS A 139 19.36 -4.65 8.73
N LEU A 140 18.21 -3.98 8.57
CA LEU A 140 17.59 -3.19 9.64
C LEU A 140 17.23 -4.07 10.84
N ALA A 141 16.64 -5.24 10.58
CA ALA A 141 16.22 -6.18 11.61
C ALA A 141 17.41 -6.76 12.39
N CYS A 142 18.48 -7.14 11.68
CA CYS A 142 19.75 -7.55 12.29
C CYS A 142 20.35 -6.46 13.17
N ARG A 143 20.39 -5.21 12.69
CA ARG A 143 20.86 -4.05 13.47
C ARG A 143 19.96 -3.69 14.65
N SER A 144 18.75 -4.23 14.70
CA SER A 144 17.77 -4.00 15.78
C SER A 144 17.71 -5.12 16.81
N MET A 145 18.54 -6.15 16.68
CA MET A 145 18.72 -7.19 17.72
C MET A 145 19.36 -6.64 19.01
N GLN A 146 19.92 -5.42 18.96
CA GLN A 146 20.37 -4.68 20.14
C GLN A 146 19.24 -4.05 20.98
N ILE A 147 17.97 -4.17 20.58
CA ILE A 147 16.82 -3.71 21.37
C ILE A 147 16.59 -4.72 22.51
N THR A 148 16.72 -4.25 23.75
CA THR A 148 16.70 -5.08 24.97
C THR A 148 15.49 -4.81 25.86
N GLY A 149 15.32 -5.62 26.91
CA GLY A 149 14.30 -5.44 27.94
C GLY A 149 12.87 -5.53 27.41
N ALA A 150 11.95 -4.76 28.00
CA ALA A 150 10.53 -4.76 27.62
C ALA A 150 10.30 -4.41 26.13
N ASN A 151 11.20 -3.66 25.50
CA ASN A 151 11.10 -3.28 24.10
C ASN A 151 11.46 -4.40 23.13
N GLN A 152 12.30 -5.36 23.54
CA GLN A 152 12.59 -6.57 22.79
C GLN A 152 11.31 -7.37 22.49
N VAL A 153 10.42 -7.48 23.48
CA VAL A 153 9.13 -8.20 23.35
C VAL A 153 8.19 -7.46 22.39
N LYS A 154 8.13 -6.12 22.46
CA LYS A 154 7.33 -5.29 21.55
C LYS A 154 7.81 -5.43 20.10
N TYR A 155 9.12 -5.33 19.88
CA TYR A 155 9.77 -5.47 18.57
C TYR A 155 9.60 -6.88 17.98
N ALA A 156 9.81 -7.93 18.77
CA ALA A 156 9.60 -9.32 18.33
C ALA A 156 8.13 -9.58 17.96
N LYS A 157 7.17 -9.02 18.71
CA LYS A 157 5.74 -9.10 18.39
C LYS A 157 5.43 -8.40 17.05
N LEU A 158 5.99 -7.22 16.80
CA LEU A 158 5.82 -6.49 15.54
C LEU A 158 6.27 -7.32 14.33
N LEU A 159 7.50 -7.87 14.36
CA LEU A 159 8.00 -8.72 13.27
C LEU A 159 7.15 -9.97 13.07
N ARG A 160 6.68 -10.59 14.17
CA ARG A 160 5.80 -11.77 14.10
C ARG A 160 4.46 -11.42 13.44
N THR A 161 3.83 -10.31 13.84
CA THR A 161 2.58 -9.83 13.25
C THR A 161 2.72 -9.49 11.78
N TRP A 162 3.86 -8.94 11.32
CA TRP A 162 4.09 -8.72 9.89
C TRP A 162 4.20 -10.01 9.08
N ALA A 163 4.82 -11.05 9.64
CA ALA A 163 4.90 -12.37 9.02
C ALA A 163 3.53 -13.08 9.01
N GLU A 164 2.76 -12.98 10.10
CA GLU A 164 1.39 -13.50 10.21
C GLU A 164 0.42 -12.81 9.22
N MET A 165 0.57 -11.50 9.01
CA MET A 165 -0.28 -10.70 8.12
C MET A 165 0.24 -10.59 6.68
N SER A 166 1.34 -11.28 6.33
CA SER A 166 1.99 -11.21 4.99
C SER A 166 2.29 -9.79 4.51
N VAL A 167 2.73 -8.91 5.42
CA VAL A 167 3.02 -7.48 5.15
C VAL A 167 4.22 -7.31 4.20
N PHE A 168 5.15 -8.27 4.23
CA PHE A 168 6.29 -8.38 3.33
C PHE A 168 6.36 -9.82 2.77
N PRO A 169 7.06 -10.06 1.64
CA PRO A 169 7.26 -11.41 1.11
C PRO A 169 7.95 -12.35 2.12
N ALA A 170 7.64 -13.65 2.07
CA ALA A 170 8.11 -14.64 3.03
C ALA A 170 9.64 -14.77 3.05
N GLU A 171 10.27 -14.55 1.89
CA GLU A 171 11.70 -14.53 1.63
C GLU A 171 12.42 -13.48 2.51
N VAL A 172 11.77 -12.34 2.79
CA VAL A 172 12.32 -11.30 3.67
C VAL A 172 12.40 -11.82 5.11
N PHE A 173 11.38 -12.54 5.58
CA PHE A 173 11.37 -13.15 6.91
C PHE A 173 12.27 -14.39 7.02
N GLN A 174 12.49 -15.12 5.92
CA GLN A 174 13.53 -16.16 5.85
C GLN A 174 14.90 -15.51 6.02
N ARG A 175 15.20 -14.43 5.27
CA ARG A 175 16.48 -13.75 5.36
C ARG A 175 16.74 -13.10 6.73
N ILE A 176 15.71 -12.53 7.36
CA ILE A 176 15.80 -12.05 8.76
C ILE A 176 16.24 -13.18 9.71
N LYS A 177 15.75 -14.42 9.53
CA LYS A 177 16.13 -15.58 10.36
C LYS A 177 17.54 -16.07 10.07
N GLU A 178 17.97 -16.09 8.80
CA GLU A 178 19.35 -16.43 8.39
C GLU A 178 20.38 -15.42 8.93
N ASP A 179 20.05 -14.14 8.86
CA ASP A 179 20.92 -13.06 9.35
C ASP A 179 20.98 -13.09 10.89
N ALA A 180 19.87 -13.41 11.56
CA ALA A 180 19.83 -13.64 13.01
C ALA A 180 20.68 -14.84 13.46
N SER A 181 20.54 -15.99 12.80
CA SER A 181 21.28 -17.20 13.19
C SER A 181 22.78 -17.06 12.93
N ARG A 182 23.17 -16.37 11.85
CA ARG A 182 24.57 -16.05 11.55
C ARG A 182 25.17 -15.06 12.54
N ALA A 183 24.43 -14.04 12.96
CA ALA A 183 24.86 -13.12 14.02
C ALA A 183 25.05 -13.84 15.37
N ALA A 184 24.10 -14.71 15.74
CA ALA A 184 24.18 -15.52 16.95
C ALA A 184 25.27 -16.61 16.93
N ALA A 185 25.74 -17.02 15.75
CA ALA A 185 26.91 -17.88 15.61
C ALA A 185 28.23 -17.09 15.75
N ALA A 186 28.32 -15.89 15.16
CA ALA A 186 29.53 -15.07 15.20
C ALA A 186 29.92 -14.61 16.62
N GLU A 187 28.95 -14.38 17.51
CA GLU A 187 29.22 -14.04 18.93
C GLU A 187 29.54 -15.26 19.81
N ARG A 188 29.69 -16.46 19.24
CA ARG A 188 30.12 -17.69 19.94
C ARG A 188 31.57 -18.11 19.64
N ASP A 189 32.20 -17.45 18.67
CA ASP A 189 33.54 -17.76 18.15
C ASP A 189 34.61 -16.78 18.67
N LYS A 190 34.32 -16.11 19.80
CA LYS A 190 34.95 -14.87 20.27
C LYS A 190 34.98 -14.78 21.80
#